data_AF-A0A6J4FPG2-F1
#
_entry.id   AF-A0A6J4FPG2-F1
#
_cell.length_a   1.000
_cell.length_b   1.000
_cell.length_c   1.000
_cell.angle_alpha   90.00
_cell.angle_beta   90.00
_cell.angle_gamma   90.00
#
_symmetry.space_group_name_H-M   'P 1'
#
loop_
_entity.id
_entity.type
_entity.pdbx_description
1 polymer ?
#
loop_
_entity_poly.entity_id
_entity_poly.type
_entity_poly.pdbx_seq_one_letter_code
_entity_poly.pdbx_strand_id
1 'polypeptide(L)'
;MAQNKINGAEIARAVYGTALLNCFPTVLNELDQLSNRTEFDGVDVIDESIQTSDEKFEADVIVYVGLSYGGRNDEITTSDNLPGHIKGRLTEDGQIVIDDLTVDTSSFYE
;
A
#
# COMPACT_ATOMS: atom_id res chain seq x y z
N MET A 1 16.00 -24.43 -17.13
CA MET A 1 15.36 -23.90 -15.91
C MET A 1 15.15 -22.43 -16.16
N ALA A 2 13.90 -21.99 -16.38
CA ALA A 2 13.61 -20.57 -16.54
C ALA A 2 13.82 -19.91 -15.18
N GLN A 3 14.76 -18.98 -15.07
CA GLN A 3 14.85 -18.13 -13.89
C GLN A 3 13.57 -17.30 -13.86
N ASN A 4 12.67 -17.59 -12.93
CA ASN A 4 11.48 -16.80 -12.70
C ASN A 4 11.94 -15.50 -12.04
N LYS A 5 12.43 -14.55 -12.85
CA LYS A 5 12.85 -13.25 -12.36
C LYS A 5 11.60 -12.45 -12.02
N ILE A 6 11.53 -11.99 -10.77
CA ILE A 6 10.54 -11.01 -10.34
C ILE A 6 10.63 -9.78 -11.25
N ASN A 7 9.53 -9.44 -11.92
CA ASN A 7 9.43 -8.23 -12.74
C ASN A 7 8.60 -7.16 -11.99
N GLY A 8 9.05 -5.90 -12.04
CA GLY A 8 8.33 -4.77 -11.44
C GLY A 8 6.87 -4.67 -11.88
N ALA A 9 6.56 -4.98 -13.14
CA ALA A 9 5.18 -4.97 -13.64
C ALA A 9 4.29 -6.03 -12.95
N GLU A 10 4.86 -7.18 -12.57
CA GLU A 10 4.14 -8.22 -11.84
C GLU A 10 3.96 -7.83 -10.37
N ILE A 11 4.95 -7.18 -9.78
CA ILE A 11 4.85 -6.59 -8.43
C ILE A 11 3.74 -5.55 -8.40
N ALA A 12 3.77 -4.55 -9.29
CA ALA A 12 2.75 -3.51 -9.34
C ALA A 12 1.35 -4.13 -9.46
N ARG A 13 1.16 -5.04 -10.40
CA ARG A 13 -0.11 -5.75 -10.59
C ARG A 13 -0.54 -6.56 -9.37
N ALA A 14 0.39 -7.27 -8.71
CA ALA A 14 0.09 -7.99 -7.49
C ALA A 14 -0.28 -7.04 -6.37
N VAL A 15 0.39 -5.89 -6.26
CA VAL A 15 0.11 -4.87 -5.25
C VAL A 15 -1.29 -4.28 -5.43
N TYR A 16 -1.68 -3.86 -6.64
CA TYR A 16 -3.06 -3.42 -6.92
C TYR A 16 -4.10 -4.50 -6.60
N GLY A 17 -3.80 -5.77 -6.90
CA GLY A 17 -4.70 -6.89 -6.63
C GLY A 17 -4.79 -7.26 -5.14
N THR A 18 -3.72 -7.09 -4.38
CA THR A 18 -3.63 -7.56 -2.97
C THR A 18 -3.95 -6.45 -1.99
N ALA A 19 -3.62 -5.19 -2.31
CA ALA A 19 -3.87 -4.05 -1.45
C ALA A 19 -5.37 -3.77 -1.25
N LEU A 20 -6.20 -4.06 -2.26
CA LEU A 20 -7.66 -3.99 -2.12
C LEU A 20 -8.27 -5.14 -1.29
N LEU A 21 -7.56 -6.26 -1.15
CA LEU A 21 -8.09 -7.48 -0.54
C LEU A 21 -7.58 -7.73 0.88
N ASN A 22 -6.36 -7.28 1.21
CA ASN A 22 -5.67 -7.67 2.44
C ASN A 22 -4.86 -6.55 3.12
N CYS A 23 -5.04 -5.26 2.79
CA CYS A 23 -4.36 -4.18 3.53
C CYS A 23 -4.93 -3.98 4.95
N PHE A 24 -4.43 -4.85 5.82
CA PHE A 24 -3.99 -4.70 7.20
C PHE A 24 -4.83 -3.80 8.12
N PRO A 25 -5.58 -4.39 9.08
CA PRO A 25 -6.29 -3.64 10.11
C PRO A 25 -5.37 -2.76 10.99
N THR A 26 -4.06 -2.94 10.95
CA THR A 26 -3.09 -2.12 11.70
C THR A 26 -2.85 -0.77 11.04
N VAL A 27 -2.61 -0.73 9.72
CA VAL A 27 -2.45 0.53 8.97
C VAL A 27 -3.77 1.29 8.97
N LEU A 28 -4.89 0.59 8.77
CA LEU A 28 -6.20 1.21 8.89
C LEU A 28 -6.47 1.75 10.30
N ASN A 29 -6.05 1.08 11.38
CA ASN A 29 -6.20 1.60 12.74
C ASN A 29 -5.37 2.87 13.01
N GLU A 30 -4.17 2.97 12.42
CA GLU A 30 -3.35 4.19 12.53
C GLU A 30 -3.98 5.34 11.72
N LEU A 31 -4.56 5.02 10.56
CA LEU A 31 -5.27 5.97 9.71
C LEU A 31 -6.67 6.34 10.25
N ASP A 32 -7.34 5.46 11.00
CA ASP A 32 -8.66 5.73 11.64
C ASP A 32 -8.52 6.72 12.81
N GLN A 33 -7.30 7.00 13.27
CA GLN A 33 -7.04 8.11 14.19
C GLN A 33 -7.03 9.47 13.47
N LEU A 34 -6.90 9.49 12.14
CA LEU A 34 -6.76 10.72 11.35
C LEU A 34 -8.11 11.31 10.92
N SER A 35 -9.19 10.52 10.89
CA SER A 35 -10.52 10.98 10.51
C SER A 35 -11.63 10.14 11.17
N ASN A 36 -12.89 10.59 11.08
CA ASN A 36 -14.01 9.82 11.63
C ASN A 36 -14.26 8.51 10.85
N ARG A 37 -13.68 8.40 9.64
CA ARG A 37 -13.75 7.25 8.75
C ARG A 37 -12.72 7.41 7.63
N THR A 38 -11.59 6.71 7.75
CA THR A 38 -10.57 6.70 6.69
C THR A 38 -10.82 5.52 5.74
N GLU A 39 -10.97 5.82 4.45
CA GLU A 39 -11.15 4.81 3.40
C GLU A 39 -9.87 4.69 2.56
N PHE A 40 -9.45 3.46 2.29
CA PHE A 40 -8.33 3.20 1.40
C PHE A 40 -8.83 3.21 -0.04
N ASP A 41 -8.31 4.12 -0.86
CA ASP A 41 -8.70 4.27 -2.26
C ASP A 41 -7.81 3.45 -3.19
N GLY A 42 -6.51 3.36 -2.88
CA GLY A 42 -5.57 2.63 -3.72
C GLY A 42 -4.12 2.76 -3.29
N VAL A 43 -3.25 2.10 -4.02
CA VAL A 43 -1.80 2.20 -3.85
C VAL A 43 -1.11 2.12 -5.20
N ASP A 44 -0.22 3.07 -5.46
CA ASP A 44 0.65 3.06 -6.64
C ASP A 44 2.07 2.66 -6.25
N VAL A 45 2.65 1.72 -6.98
CA VAL A 45 4.05 1.34 -6.79
C VAL A 45 4.94 2.25 -7.62
N ILE A 46 6.01 2.76 -7.01
CA ILE A 46 7.01 3.56 -7.71
C ILE A 46 7.98 2.60 -8.40
N ASP A 47 7.77 2.33 -9.69
CA ASP A 47 8.53 1.33 -10.46
C ASP A 47 10.06 1.50 -10.36
N GLU A 48 10.55 2.74 -10.31
CA GLU A 48 11.97 3.07 -10.20
C GLU A 48 12.57 2.76 -8.83
N SER A 49 11.74 2.62 -7.80
CA SER A 49 12.16 2.27 -6.44
C SER A 49 12.25 0.76 -6.20
N ILE A 50 11.76 -0.06 -7.15
CA ILE A 50 11.67 -1.51 -6.96
C ILE A 50 13.07 -2.11 -6.88
N GLN A 51 13.39 -2.63 -5.70
CA GLN A 51 14.59 -3.41 -5.46
C GLN A 51 14.21 -4.89 -5.32
N THR A 52 14.93 -5.76 -6.03
CA THR A 52 14.73 -7.21 -5.96
C THR A 52 16.00 -7.90 -5.52
N SER A 53 15.86 -8.87 -4.63
CA SER A 53 16.96 -9.71 -4.14
C SER A 53 16.45 -11.14 -3.98
N ASP A 54 16.92 -12.03 -4.85
CA ASP A 54 16.48 -13.43 -4.95
C ASP A 54 14.96 -13.54 -5.11
N GLU A 55 14.27 -14.02 -4.08
CA GLU A 55 12.82 -14.21 -4.01
C GLU A 55 12.12 -13.07 -3.25
N LYS A 56 12.82 -11.98 -2.92
CA LYS A 56 12.28 -10.85 -2.16
C LYS A 56 12.27 -9.59 -2.99
N PHE A 57 11.34 -8.72 -2.68
CA PHE A 57 11.28 -7.37 -3.22
C PHE A 57 10.93 -6.36 -2.14
N GLU A 58 11.38 -5.13 -2.37
CA GLU A 58 10.95 -3.95 -1.65
C GLU A 58 10.73 -2.81 -2.64
N ALA A 59 9.76 -1.95 -2.34
CA ALA A 59 9.43 -0.82 -3.20
C ALA A 59 8.80 0.30 -2.38
N ASP A 60 9.03 1.53 -2.82
CA ASP A 60 8.29 2.68 -2.35
C ASP A 60 6.93 2.72 -3.05
N VAL A 61 5.93 3.17 -2.30
CA VAL A 61 4.55 3.26 -2.78
C VAL A 61 3.94 4.60 -2.41
N ILE A 62 2.91 5.00 -3.16
CA ILE A 62 2.03 6.09 -2.81
C ILE A 62 0.67 5.49 -2.46
N VAL A 63 0.24 5.69 -1.22
CA VAL A 63 -1.05 5.19 -0.72
C VAL A 63 -2.07 6.32 -0.80
N TYR A 64 -3.16 6.09 -1.52
CA TYR A 64 -4.27 7.02 -1.66
C TYR A 64 -5.34 6.70 -0.61
N VAL A 65 -5.72 7.72 0.14
CA VAL A 65 -6.73 7.60 1.20
C VAL A 65 -7.80 8.67 1.04
N GLY A 66 -9.05 8.28 1.26
CA GLY A 66 -10.17 9.18 1.48
C GLY A 66 -10.34 9.44 2.97
N LEU A 67 -10.17 10.69 3.39
CA LEU A 67 -10.36 11.11 4.77
C LEU A 67 -11.70 11.82 4.90
N SER A 68 -12.59 11.27 5.73
CA SER A 68 -13.91 11.85 5.95
C SER A 68 -13.96 12.60 7.27
N TYR A 69 -14.15 13.91 7.17
CA TYR A 69 -14.26 14.82 8.31
C TYR A 69 -15.71 15.29 8.47
N GLY A 70 -16.21 15.33 9.71
CA GLY A 70 -17.56 15.82 10.02
C GLY A 70 -18.52 14.72 10.54
N GLY A 71 -19.78 15.09 10.71
CA GLY A 71 -20.86 14.19 11.17
C GLY A 71 -21.92 13.98 10.09
N ARG A 72 -22.89 13.08 10.36
CA ARG A 72 -23.90 12.54 9.40
C ARG A 72 -24.59 13.49 8.41
N ASN A 73 -24.59 14.80 8.64
CA ASN A 73 -25.23 15.78 7.76
C ASN A 73 -24.26 16.71 7.00
N ASP A 74 -22.97 16.75 7.39
CA ASP A 74 -21.95 17.67 6.85
C ASP A 74 -20.61 16.92 6.67
N GLU A 75 -20.66 15.71 6.11
CA GLU A 75 -19.46 14.91 5.84
C GLU A 75 -18.72 15.49 4.64
N ILE A 76 -17.46 15.86 4.84
CA ILE A 76 -16.53 16.32 3.81
C ILE A 76 -15.47 15.25 3.65
N THR A 77 -15.44 14.63 2.46
CA THR A 77 -14.36 13.70 2.09
C THR A 77 -13.27 14.46 1.36
N THR A 78 -12.03 14.30 1.82
CA THR A 78 -10.83 14.83 1.17
C THR A 78 -9.92 13.67 0.81
N SER A 79 -9.45 13.64 -0.43
CA SER A 79 -8.44 12.66 -0.86
C SER A 79 -7.05 13.16 -0.50
N ASP A 80 -6.26 12.29 0.10
CA ASP A 80 -4.85 12.53 0.36
C ASP A 80 -3.99 11.38 -0.16
N ASN A 81 -2.69 11.63 -0.29
CA ASN A 81 -1.71 10.64 -0.70
C ASN A 81 -0.56 10.62 0.31
N LEU A 82 -0.19 9.41 0.73
CA LEU A 82 0.84 9.18 1.73
C LEU A 82 1.96 8.36 1.12
N PRO A 83 3.22 8.76 1.31
CA PRO A 83 4.34 7.90 0.96
C PRO A 83 4.32 6.67 1.88
N GLY A 84 4.64 5.53 1.31
CA GLY A 84 4.74 4.27 2.03
C GLY A 84 5.84 3.39 1.44
N HIS A 85 6.02 2.25 2.06
CA HIS A 85 7.03 1.28 1.68
C HIS A 85 6.47 -0.12 1.85
N ILE A 86 6.63 -0.95 0.82
CA ILE A 86 6.19 -2.35 0.83
C ILE A 86 7.38 -3.29 0.82
N LYS A 87 7.21 -4.43 1.49
CA LYS A 87 8.12 -5.57 1.42
C LYS A 87 7.33 -6.82 1.10
N GLY A 88 7.90 -7.66 0.27
CA GLY A 88 7.26 -8.91 -0.09
C GLY A 88 8.21 -9.92 -0.69
N ARG A 89 7.61 -11.02 -1.14
CA ARG A 89 8.34 -12.15 -1.69
C ARG A 89 7.57 -12.85 -2.80
N LEU A 90 8.33 -13.51 -3.67
CA LEU A 90 7.83 -14.48 -4.63
C LEU A 90 7.87 -15.86 -3.98
N THR A 91 6.74 -16.54 -3.98
CA THR A 91 6.64 -17.94 -3.50
C THR A 91 7.15 -18.91 -4.57
N GLU A 92 7.46 -20.14 -4.17
CA GLU A 92 7.87 -21.22 -5.09
C GLU A 92 6.83 -21.48 -6.21
N ASP A 93 5.55 -21.20 -5.94
CA ASP A 93 4.44 -21.31 -6.89
C ASP A 93 4.32 -20.11 -7.86
N GLY A 94 5.25 -19.14 -7.77
CA GLY A 94 5.27 -17.93 -8.59
C GLY A 94 4.25 -16.87 -8.17
N GLN A 95 3.68 -16.97 -6.97
CA GLN A 95 2.77 -15.94 -6.43
C GLN A 95 3.54 -14.88 -5.67
N ILE A 96 3.22 -13.61 -5.90
CA ILE A 96 3.73 -12.47 -5.16
C ILE A 96 2.90 -12.29 -3.88
N VAL A 97 3.58 -12.25 -2.75
CA VAL A 97 3.01 -12.04 -1.42
C VAL A 97 3.59 -10.76 -0.84
N ILE A 98 2.72 -9.86 -0.41
CA ILE A 98 3.12 -8.68 0.37
C ILE A 98 3.22 -9.14 1.83
N ASP A 99 4.42 -9.08 2.39
CA ASP A 99 4.67 -9.45 3.78
C ASP A 99 4.43 -8.25 4.71
N ASP A 100 4.69 -7.02 4.24
CA ASP A 100 4.57 -5.80 5.03
C ASP A 100 4.26 -4.56 4.16
N LEU A 101 3.49 -3.62 4.72
CA LEU A 101 3.22 -2.29 4.17
C LEU A 101 3.30 -1.28 5.32
N THR A 102 4.24 -0.34 5.23
CA THR A 102 4.35 0.80 6.13
C THR A 102 3.91 2.06 5.41
N VAL A 103 3.15 2.93 6.07
CA VAL A 103 2.73 4.23 5.55
C VAL A 103 3.29 5.31 6.46
N ASP A 104 3.90 6.34 5.88
CA ASP A 104 4.39 7.47 6.65
C ASP A 104 3.24 8.49 6.85
N THR A 105 2.71 8.53 8.07
CA THR A 105 1.64 9.46 8.47
C THR A 105 2.19 10.72 9.14
N SER A 106 3.52 10.93 9.16
CA SER A 106 4.12 12.08 9.86
C SER A 106 3.59 13.43 9.35
N SER A 107 3.22 13.50 8.07
CA SER A 107 2.58 14.65 7.42
C SER A 107 1.32 15.18 8.13
N PHE A 108 0.65 14.34 8.93
CA PHE A 108 -0.58 14.72 9.65
C PHE A 108 -0.35 15.27 11.07
N TYR A 109 0.86 15.11 11.61
CA TYR A 109 1.16 15.48 13.00
C TYR A 109 2.02 16.76 13.12
N GLU A 110 2.27 17.47 12.02
CA GLU A 110 2.92 18.79 12.01
C GLU A 110 2.02 19.94 12.46
#